data_AF-A0A397SVA3-F1
#
_entry.id   AF-A0A397SVA3-F1
#
_cell.length_a   1.000
_cell.length_b   1.000
_cell.length_c   1.000
_cell.angle_alpha   90.00
_cell.angle_beta   90.00
_cell.angle_gamma   90.00
#
_symmetry.space_group_name_H-M   'P 1'
#
loop_
_entity.id
_entity.type
_entity.pdbx_description
1 polymer ?
#
loop_
_entity_poly.entity_id
_entity_poly.type
_entity_poly.pdbx_seq_one_letter_code
_entity_poly.pdbx_strand_id
1 'polypeptide(L)'
;MNKQITNPEELQESNNREREQRETRLAHDPPLSADSTPLSAPLSAPQSAPQSAPLSANTISEEEHILLQKFCNKMDNIQYNTCPVCNERIPLIKLVKGSCRRCHTEKLLPKKFSAKNNMDPGEAPEKLKGLTEIEEMLIVQVFTVMTVYRLRGGQNGYMGNIINFPQDIQGFTN
;
A
#
# COMPACT_ATOMS: atom_id res chain seq x y z
N MET A 1 -9.52 44.67 5.72
CA MET A 1 -10.88 45.10 6.15
C MET A 1 -11.81 43.92 5.89
N ASN A 2 -12.50 43.45 6.93
CA ASN A 2 -13.33 42.23 7.11
C ASN A 2 -14.18 41.80 5.89
N LYS A 3 -14.42 40.51 5.64
CA LYS A 3 -15.32 39.54 6.33
C LYS A 3 -15.04 38.12 5.74
N GLN A 4 -15.30 36.97 6.35
CA GLN A 4 -16.03 36.59 7.56
C GLN A 4 -15.58 35.19 7.99
N ILE A 5 -15.56 35.00 9.31
CA ILE A 5 -15.79 33.76 10.06
C ILE A 5 -16.88 32.93 9.35
N THR A 6 -16.57 31.71 8.90
CA THR A 6 -17.62 30.74 8.52
C THR A 6 -18.45 30.43 9.75
N ASN A 7 -19.72 30.84 9.75
CA ASN A 7 -20.63 30.59 10.85
C ASN A 7 -20.73 29.05 11.06
N PRO A 8 -20.54 28.52 12.28
CA PRO A 8 -20.69 27.09 12.57
C PRO A 8 -22.00 26.49 12.06
N GLU A 9 -23.07 27.29 12.04
CA GLU A 9 -24.39 26.88 11.54
C GLU A 9 -24.40 26.66 10.01
N GLU A 10 -23.66 27.47 9.24
CA GLU A 10 -23.55 27.32 7.78
C GLU A 10 -22.74 26.07 7.40
N LEU A 11 -21.70 25.76 8.19
CA LEU A 11 -20.92 24.53 8.01
C LEU A 11 -21.77 23.30 8.33
N GLN A 12 -22.61 23.40 9.36
CA GLN A 12 -23.51 22.33 9.78
C GLN A 12 -24.65 22.12 8.77
N GLU A 13 -25.21 23.17 8.19
CA GLU A 13 -26.16 23.08 7.08
C GLU A 13 -25.54 22.49 5.81
N SER A 14 -24.30 22.87 5.47
CA SER A 14 -23.58 22.28 4.33
C SER A 14 -23.40 20.77 4.50
N ASN A 15 -22.96 20.34 5.69
CA ASN A 15 -22.77 18.93 6.01
C ASN A 15 -24.10 18.15 6.01
N ASN A 16 -25.18 18.77 6.49
CA ASN A 16 -26.51 18.16 6.47
C ASN A 16 -27.04 18.01 5.03
N ARG A 17 -26.85 19.02 4.18
CA ARG A 17 -27.22 18.94 2.75
C ARG A 17 -26.43 17.88 2.00
N GLU A 18 -25.12 17.76 2.26
CA GLU A 18 -24.32 16.69 1.66
C GLU A 18 -24.77 15.30 2.11
N ARG A 19 -25.18 15.16 3.37
CA ARG A 19 -25.70 13.91 3.92
C ARG A 19 -27.04 13.52 3.30
N GLU A 20 -27.99 14.46 3.18
CA GLU A 20 -29.28 14.22 2.52
C GLU A 20 -29.11 13.84 1.04
N GLN A 21 -28.24 14.54 0.31
CA GLN A 21 -27.93 14.21 -1.08
C GLN A 21 -27.27 12.83 -1.24
N ARG A 22 -26.59 12.33 -0.20
CA ARG A 22 -25.98 11.01 -0.20
C ARG A 22 -27.00 9.91 0.06
N GLU A 23 -27.98 10.18 0.93
CA GLU A 23 -29.09 9.27 1.23
C GLU A 23 -30.03 9.12 0.01
N THR A 24 -30.30 10.19 -0.74
CA THR A 24 -31.13 10.13 -1.97
C THR A 24 -30.46 9.29 -3.08
N ARG A 25 -29.13 9.34 -3.18
CA ARG A 25 -28.36 8.53 -4.15
C ARG A 25 -28.39 7.04 -3.81
N LEU A 26 -28.33 6.69 -2.53
CA LEU A 26 -28.40 5.29 -2.08
C LEU A 26 -29.78 4.66 -2.27
N ALA A 27 -30.85 5.46 -2.30
CA ALA A 27 -32.21 4.98 -2.52
C ALA A 27 -32.54 4.64 -3.99
N HIS A 28 -31.72 5.09 -4.94
CA HIS A 28 -31.95 4.88 -6.38
C HIS A 28 -31.25 3.65 -6.97
N ASP A 29 -30.38 2.97 -6.21
CA ASP A 29 -29.73 1.75 -6.69
C ASP A 29 -30.65 0.53 -6.54
N PRO A 30 -30.99 -0.19 -7.63
CA PRO A 30 -31.80 -1.39 -7.53
C PRO A 30 -31.02 -2.51 -6.81
N PRO A 31 -31.70 -3.37 -6.02
CA PRO A 31 -31.03 -4.45 -5.32
C PRO A 31 -30.50 -5.49 -6.32
N LEU A 32 -29.21 -5.83 -6.19
CA LEU A 32 -28.62 -6.98 -6.86
C LEU A 32 -29.25 -8.26 -6.30
N SER A 33 -29.93 -9.01 -7.15
CA SER A 33 -30.52 -10.32 -6.82
C SER A 33 -29.44 -11.34 -6.50
N ALA A 34 -29.49 -11.92 -5.30
CA ALA A 34 -28.65 -13.05 -4.90
C ALA A 34 -29.28 -14.35 -5.39
N ASP A 35 -28.83 -14.86 -6.53
CA ASP A 35 -29.26 -16.17 -7.03
C ASP A 35 -28.52 -17.25 -6.24
N SER A 36 -29.26 -17.99 -5.41
CA SER A 36 -28.72 -19.01 -4.49
C SER A 36 -29.24 -20.38 -4.92
N THR A 37 -28.53 -21.09 -5.80
CA THR A 37 -28.82 -22.50 -6.09
C THR A 37 -27.88 -23.40 -5.27
N PRO A 38 -28.38 -24.31 -4.41
CA PRO A 38 -27.52 -25.26 -3.71
C PRO A 38 -27.20 -26.45 -4.63
N LEU A 39 -25.91 -26.69 -4.89
CA LEU A 39 -25.44 -27.87 -5.63
C LEU A 39 -25.21 -29.02 -4.64
N SER A 40 -26.20 -29.90 -4.49
CA SER A 40 -26.07 -31.18 -3.77
C SER A 40 -25.67 -32.29 -4.75
N ALA A 41 -24.47 -32.84 -4.58
CA ALA A 41 -24.06 -34.10 -5.21
C ALA A 41 -23.38 -35.03 -4.17
N PRO A 42 -23.62 -36.36 -4.18
CA PRO A 42 -23.09 -37.27 -3.17
C PRO A 42 -21.63 -37.67 -3.42
N LEU A 43 -20.86 -37.75 -2.34
CA LEU A 43 -19.47 -38.17 -2.29
C LEU A 43 -19.35 -39.67 -2.60
N SER A 44 -18.70 -40.05 -3.70
CA SER A 44 -18.34 -41.44 -4.02
C SER A 44 -16.91 -41.76 -3.56
N ALA A 45 -16.70 -43.00 -3.13
CA ALA A 45 -15.51 -43.52 -2.42
C ALA A 45 -14.18 -43.40 -3.19
N PRO A 46 -13.02 -43.45 -2.50
CA PRO A 46 -11.71 -43.17 -3.11
C PRO A 46 -11.26 -44.33 -3.99
N GLN A 47 -11.07 -44.05 -5.29
CA GLN A 47 -10.36 -44.93 -6.20
C GLN A 47 -8.86 -44.68 -6.10
N SER A 48 -8.11 -45.78 -6.15
CA SER A 48 -6.68 -45.95 -5.92
C SER A 48 -5.80 -44.89 -6.61
N ALA A 49 -4.92 -44.25 -5.84
CA ALA A 49 -3.90 -43.34 -6.36
C ALA A 49 -2.86 -44.10 -7.21
N PRO A 50 -2.38 -43.54 -8.34
CA PRO A 50 -1.12 -43.95 -8.92
C PRO A 50 0.00 -43.57 -7.96
N GLN A 51 0.87 -44.53 -7.62
CA GLN A 51 2.05 -44.28 -6.80
C GLN A 51 3.02 -43.37 -7.57
N SER A 52 2.98 -42.07 -7.28
CA SER A 52 4.10 -41.17 -7.59
C SER A 52 5.18 -41.38 -6.54
N ALA A 53 6.39 -41.71 -6.98
CA ALA A 53 7.56 -41.76 -6.13
C ALA A 53 7.74 -40.42 -5.40
N PRO A 54 8.28 -40.42 -4.16
CA PRO A 54 8.53 -39.18 -3.43
C PRO A 54 9.69 -38.45 -4.10
N LEU A 55 9.39 -37.51 -4.98
CA LEU A 55 10.32 -36.46 -5.36
C LEU A 55 10.68 -35.73 -4.07
N SER A 56 11.92 -35.87 -3.60
CA SER A 56 12.37 -35.17 -2.41
C SER A 56 12.21 -33.67 -2.65
N ALA A 57 11.35 -33.03 -1.87
CA ALA A 57 11.05 -31.59 -1.91
C ALA A 57 12.27 -30.67 -1.60
N ASN A 58 13.48 -31.23 -1.59
CA ASN A 58 14.74 -30.58 -1.21
C ASN A 58 15.74 -30.50 -2.36
N THR A 59 15.43 -30.99 -3.55
CA THR A 59 16.31 -30.95 -4.72
C THR A 59 15.74 -30.03 -5.78
N ILE A 60 16.34 -28.85 -5.90
CA ILE A 60 16.08 -27.88 -6.96
C ILE A 60 16.55 -28.49 -8.29
N SER A 61 15.72 -28.41 -9.33
CA SER A 61 16.07 -28.92 -10.65
C SER A 61 17.08 -28.02 -11.38
N GLU A 62 17.78 -28.55 -12.39
CA GLU A 62 18.71 -27.76 -13.20
C GLU A 62 17.99 -26.59 -13.89
N GLU A 63 16.76 -26.80 -14.34
CA GLU A 63 15.93 -25.76 -14.94
C GLU A 63 15.59 -24.63 -13.95
N GLU A 64 15.30 -24.98 -12.69
CA GLU A 64 15.05 -24.03 -11.62
C GLU A 64 16.32 -23.24 -11.26
N HIS A 65 17.49 -23.88 -11.27
CA HIS A 65 18.78 -23.19 -11.10
C HIS A 65 19.02 -22.16 -12.22
N ILE A 66 18.73 -22.50 -13.48
CA ILE A 66 18.85 -21.57 -14.61
C ILE A 66 17.87 -20.39 -14.46
N LEU A 67 16.65 -20.65 -13.99
CA LEU A 67 15.65 -19.61 -13.72
C LEU A 67 16.10 -18.67 -12.61
N LEU A 68 16.60 -19.21 -11.50
CA LEU A 68 17.16 -18.44 -10.38
C LEU A 68 18.33 -17.58 -10.83
N GLN A 69 19.27 -18.14 -11.60
CA GLN A 69 20.40 -17.39 -12.13
C GLN A 69 19.95 -16.24 -13.04
N LYS A 70 18.97 -16.47 -13.93
CA LYS A 70 18.38 -15.40 -14.76
C LYS A 70 17.71 -14.32 -13.92
N PHE A 71 17.05 -14.69 -12.82
CA PHE A 71 16.44 -13.75 -11.89
C PHE A 71 17.51 -12.89 -11.21
N CYS A 72 18.53 -13.51 -10.58
CA CYS A 72 19.62 -12.80 -9.92
C CYS A 72 20.32 -11.84 -10.89
N ASN A 73 20.67 -12.31 -12.09
CA ASN A 73 21.26 -11.46 -13.12
C ASN A 73 20.37 -10.25 -13.46
N LYS A 74 19.05 -10.41 -13.53
CA LYS A 74 18.15 -9.28 -13.77
C LYS A 74 18.12 -8.30 -12.59
N MET A 75 18.10 -8.81 -11.37
CA MET A 75 18.11 -8.01 -10.14
C MET A 75 19.40 -7.22 -9.99
N ASP A 76 20.55 -7.84 -10.24
CA ASP A 76 21.88 -7.22 -10.15
C ASP A 76 22.06 -6.07 -11.17
N ASN A 77 21.35 -6.16 -12.31
CA ASN A 77 21.37 -5.14 -13.35
C ASN A 77 20.35 -3.99 -13.13
N ILE A 78 19.59 -3.99 -12.02
CA ILE A 78 18.68 -2.89 -11.71
C ILE A 78 19.50 -1.64 -11.38
N GLN A 79 19.30 -0.58 -12.16
CA GLN A 79 19.91 0.71 -11.90
C GLN A 79 19.13 1.48 -10.83
N TYR A 80 19.85 2.00 -9.84
CA TYR A 80 19.30 2.83 -8.76
C TYR A 80 19.87 4.24 -8.84
N ASN A 81 19.38 5.03 -9.78
CA ASN A 81 19.72 6.44 -9.87
C ASN A 81 19.06 7.21 -8.71
N THR A 82 19.65 8.32 -8.29
CA THR A 82 19.08 9.18 -7.24
C THR A 82 18.67 10.52 -7.85
N CYS A 83 17.45 10.97 -7.55
CA CYS A 83 17.03 12.32 -7.93
C CYS A 83 17.66 13.35 -6.99
N PRO A 84 18.46 14.32 -7.47
CA PRO A 84 19.09 15.31 -6.60
C PRO A 84 18.12 16.37 -6.04
N VAL A 85 16.87 16.40 -6.54
CA VAL A 85 15.86 17.36 -6.08
C VAL A 85 15.09 16.82 -4.90
N CYS A 86 14.65 15.56 -4.97
CA CYS A 86 13.81 14.94 -3.95
C CYS A 86 14.46 13.76 -3.22
N ASN A 87 15.75 13.51 -3.48
CA ASN A 87 16.56 12.41 -2.92
C ASN A 87 15.99 10.99 -3.07
N GLU A 88 14.92 10.82 -3.86
CA GLU A 88 14.37 9.50 -4.15
C GLU A 88 15.33 8.66 -4.98
N ARG A 89 15.52 7.41 -4.54
CA ARG A 89 16.28 6.38 -5.21
C ARG A 89 15.43 5.13 -5.34
N ILE A 90 14.76 4.98 -6.47
CA ILE A 90 13.89 3.84 -6.76
C ILE A 90 14.44 3.03 -7.94
N PRO A 91 14.19 1.70 -7.99
CA PRO A 91 14.56 0.85 -9.12
C PRO A 91 14.20 1.48 -10.47
N LEU A 92 15.15 1.52 -11.39
CA LEU A 92 14.96 1.94 -12.78
C LEU A 92 14.48 3.39 -12.94
N ILE A 93 14.68 4.25 -11.94
CA ILE A 93 14.32 5.67 -12.07
C ILE A 93 15.12 6.34 -13.18
N LYS A 94 14.38 7.00 -14.08
CA LYS A 94 14.93 7.77 -15.19
C LYS A 94 15.01 9.24 -14.81
N LEU A 95 16.20 9.81 -14.95
CA LEU A 95 16.41 11.25 -14.77
C LEU A 95 16.22 11.96 -16.12
N VAL A 96 15.34 12.95 -16.14
CA VAL A 96 15.10 13.85 -17.27
C VAL A 96 15.77 15.18 -16.95
N LYS A 97 16.74 15.58 -17.79
CA LYS A 97 17.56 16.79 -17.55
C LYS A 97 18.13 16.85 -16.12
N GLY A 98 18.58 15.71 -15.59
CA GLY A 98 19.21 15.62 -14.26
C GLY A 98 18.25 15.53 -13.06
N SER A 99 16.93 15.41 -13.25
CA SER A 99 15.98 15.21 -12.14
C SER A 99 14.92 14.16 -12.47
N CYS A 100 14.26 13.56 -11.48
CA CYS A 100 13.19 12.59 -11.75
C CYS A 100 12.03 13.26 -12.50
N ARG A 101 11.24 12.46 -13.21
CA ARG A 101 10.10 12.96 -14.02
C ARG A 101 9.18 13.88 -13.21
N ARG A 102 8.85 13.53 -11.97
CA ARG A 102 8.00 14.31 -11.08
C ARG A 102 8.58 15.71 -10.84
N CYS A 103 9.81 15.78 -10.37
CA CYS A 103 10.51 17.05 -10.11
C CYS A 103 10.74 17.87 -11.38
N HIS A 104 10.99 17.23 -12.51
CA HIS A 104 11.15 17.90 -13.81
C HIS A 104 9.84 18.58 -14.25
N THR A 105 8.68 17.91 -14.09
CA THR A 105 7.38 18.44 -14.53
C THR A 105 6.76 19.44 -13.56
N GLU A 106 7.12 19.38 -12.28
CA GLU A 106 6.58 20.25 -11.25
C GLU A 106 6.95 21.71 -11.51
N LYS A 107 6.00 22.65 -11.39
CA LYS A 107 6.26 24.09 -11.57
C LYS A 107 6.37 24.85 -10.25
N LEU A 108 5.97 24.23 -9.15
CA LEU A 108 5.98 24.84 -7.81
C LEU A 108 7.42 25.04 -7.32
N LEU A 109 7.64 26.19 -6.67
CA LEU A 109 8.90 26.55 -6.01
C LEU A 109 8.58 27.04 -4.59
N PRO A 110 9.21 26.48 -3.54
CA PRO A 110 10.12 25.33 -3.59
C PRO A 110 9.41 24.06 -4.06
N LYS A 111 10.16 23.11 -4.65
CA LYS A 111 9.60 21.83 -5.12
C LYS A 111 9.08 21.06 -3.92
N LYS A 112 7.91 20.42 -4.05
CA LYS A 112 7.19 19.78 -2.94
C LYS A 112 8.07 18.87 -2.11
N PHE A 113 8.86 18.01 -2.74
CA PHE A 113 9.71 17.02 -2.06
C PHE A 113 11.17 17.42 -1.93
N SER A 114 11.50 18.70 -2.14
CA SER A 114 12.89 19.14 -2.03
C SER A 114 13.31 19.46 -0.61
N ALA A 115 14.62 19.43 -0.37
CA ALA A 115 15.22 19.93 0.86
C ALA A 115 14.83 21.39 1.14
N LYS A 116 14.66 22.22 0.09
CA LYS A 116 14.17 23.61 0.22
C LYS A 116 12.74 23.73 0.77
N ASN A 117 11.98 22.65 0.74
CA ASN A 117 10.64 22.56 1.32
C ASN A 117 10.62 21.71 2.60
N ASN A 118 11.78 21.52 3.26
CA ASN A 118 11.92 20.71 4.48
C ASN A 118 11.41 19.27 4.33
N MET A 119 11.47 18.71 3.12
CA MET A 119 11.06 17.32 2.84
C MET A 119 12.25 16.36 2.69
N ASP A 120 13.45 16.84 2.98
CA ASP A 120 14.63 15.99 3.11
C ASP A 120 14.80 15.64 4.60
N PRO A 121 14.66 14.37 4.99
CA PRO A 121 14.83 13.96 6.38
C PRO A 121 16.29 14.11 6.86
N GLY A 122 17.24 14.38 5.95
CA GLY A 122 18.65 14.51 6.27
C GLY A 122 19.32 13.15 6.50
N GLU A 123 20.42 13.17 7.25
CA GLU A 123 21.13 11.94 7.56
C GLU A 123 20.34 11.05 8.53
N ALA A 124 20.43 9.74 8.31
CA ALA A 124 19.90 8.77 9.25
C ALA A 124 20.56 8.99 10.64
N PRO A 125 19.76 9.03 11.72
CA PRO A 125 20.27 9.11 13.09
C PRO A 125 21.29 8.00 13.38
N GLU A 126 22.25 8.28 14.26
CA GLU A 126 23.32 7.34 14.62
C GLU A 126 22.80 5.98 15.13
N LYS A 127 21.61 5.97 15.74
CA LYS A 127 20.94 4.75 16.25
C LYS A 127 20.43 3.83 15.14
N LEU A 128 20.34 4.34 13.90
CA LEU A 128 19.96 3.58 12.70
C LEU A 128 21.18 3.25 11.83
N LYS A 129 22.40 3.52 12.29
CA LYS A 129 23.64 3.16 11.58
C LYS A 129 24.13 1.78 12.07
N GLY A 130 24.62 0.95 11.15
CA GLY A 130 25.25 -0.33 11.49
C GLY A 130 24.28 -1.45 11.89
N LEU A 131 23.03 -1.39 11.43
CA LEU A 131 22.03 -2.42 11.65
C LEU A 131 22.45 -3.74 10.96
N THR A 132 22.20 -4.86 11.63
CA THR A 132 22.31 -6.19 11.01
C THR A 132 21.19 -6.40 9.98
N GLU A 133 21.36 -7.34 9.04
CA GLU A 133 20.33 -7.66 8.04
C GLU A 133 18.96 -7.97 8.70
N ILE A 134 18.97 -8.66 9.85
CA ILE A 134 17.75 -8.97 10.60
C ILE A 134 17.13 -7.70 11.21
N GLU A 135 17.93 -6.81 11.80
CA GLU A 135 17.43 -5.53 12.36
C GLU A 135 16.92 -4.60 11.26
N GLU A 136 17.62 -4.52 10.14
CA GLU A 136 17.14 -3.82 8.95
C GLU A 136 15.81 -4.42 8.52
N MET A 137 15.68 -5.75 8.39
CA MET A 137 14.41 -6.40 8.07
C MET A 137 13.31 -6.11 9.10
N LEU A 138 13.61 -6.04 10.40
CA LEU A 138 12.63 -5.73 11.45
C LEU A 138 12.20 -4.26 11.44
N ILE A 139 13.10 -3.34 11.09
CA ILE A 139 12.80 -1.90 10.93
C ILE A 139 12.11 -1.63 9.58
N VAL A 140 12.46 -2.41 8.54
CA VAL A 140 11.92 -2.34 7.18
C VAL A 140 10.58 -3.08 7.07
N GLN A 141 10.27 -4.03 7.96
CA GLN A 141 8.96 -4.67 8.10
C GLN A 141 7.93 -3.62 8.59
N VAL A 142 6.83 -3.29 7.91
CA VAL A 142 6.22 -3.75 6.66
C VAL A 142 5.48 -2.53 6.09
N PHE A 143 5.68 -2.18 4.82
CA PHE A 143 4.74 -1.29 4.13
C PHE A 143 3.45 -2.07 3.86
N THR A 144 2.62 -2.25 4.89
CA THR A 144 1.35 -2.97 4.77
C THR A 144 0.37 -2.07 4.04
N VAL A 145 0.12 -2.35 2.76
CA VAL A 145 -0.99 -1.73 2.02
C VAL A 145 -2.29 -2.32 2.57
N MET A 146 -2.92 -1.61 3.50
CA MET A 146 -4.25 -1.96 4.01
C MET A 146 -5.32 -1.36 3.09
N THR A 147 -6.18 -2.20 2.52
CA THR A 147 -7.39 -1.72 1.82
C THR A 147 -8.52 -1.61 2.85
N VAL A 148 -8.93 -0.39 3.15
CA VAL A 148 -10.06 -0.08 4.05
C VAL A 148 -11.27 0.31 3.20
N TYR A 149 -12.42 -0.32 3.45
CA TYR A 149 -13.69 0.05 2.82
C TYR A 149 -14.75 0.38 3.88
N ARG A 150 -15.63 1.33 3.56
CA ARG A 150 -16.69 1.77 4.46
C ARG A 150 -17.98 0.99 4.19
N LEU A 151 -18.43 0.23 5.18
CA LEU A 151 -19.65 -0.56 5.11
C LEU A 151 -20.90 0.33 5.29
N ARG A 152 -22.04 -0.16 4.78
CA ARG A 152 -23.35 0.43 5.09
C ARG A 152 -23.57 0.32 6.61
N GLY A 153 -23.86 1.44 7.27
CA GLY A 153 -23.92 1.53 8.74
C GLY A 153 -22.70 2.20 9.40
N GLY A 154 -21.71 2.65 8.63
CA GLY A 154 -20.63 3.52 9.13
C GLY A 154 -19.41 2.79 9.71
N GLN A 155 -19.44 1.45 9.75
CA GLN A 155 -18.30 0.62 10.14
C GLN A 155 -17.26 0.52 9.01
N ASN A 156 -16.01 0.22 9.37
CA ASN A 156 -14.92 -0.04 8.42
C ASN A 156 -14.68 -1.55 8.28
N GLY A 157 -14.52 -2.02 7.05
CA GLY A 157 -14.05 -3.36 6.72
C GLY A 157 -12.64 -3.33 6.12
N TYR A 158 -11.95 -4.47 6.21
CA TYR A 158 -10.57 -4.65 5.75
C TYR A 158 -10.48 -5.95 4.94
N MET A 159 -9.64 -5.99 3.89
CA MET A 159 -9.39 -7.19 3.10
C MET A 159 -7.95 -7.70 3.30
N GLY A 160 -7.79 -9.00 3.52
CA GLY A 160 -6.49 -9.69 3.71
C GLY A 160 -6.23 -10.14 5.15
N ASN A 161 -5.05 -10.73 5.40
CA ASN A 161 -4.59 -11.12 6.74
C ASN A 161 -4.09 -9.89 7.51
N ILE A 162 -5.02 -9.13 8.05
CA ILE A 162 -4.74 -7.90 8.79
C ILE A 162 -5.25 -8.06 10.22
N ILE A 163 -4.39 -7.78 11.19
CA ILE A 163 -4.77 -7.59 12.59
C ILE A 163 -4.53 -6.12 12.92
N ASN A 164 -5.59 -5.40 13.31
CA ASN A 164 -5.50 -4.01 13.74
C ASN A 164 -5.58 -3.96 15.27
N PHE A 165 -4.55 -3.41 15.91
CA PHE A 165 -4.57 -3.14 17.35
C PHE A 165 -4.85 -1.65 17.56
N PRO A 166 -5.92 -1.26 18.26
CA PRO A 166 -6.14 0.13 18.61
C PRO A 166 -4.99 0.60 19.50
N GLN A 167 -4.23 1.59 19.02
CA GLN A 167 -3.14 2.18 19.77
C GLN A 167 -3.64 3.44 20.46
N ASP A 168 -3.50 3.50 21.79
CA ASP A 168 -3.77 4.71 22.55
C ASP A 168 -2.65 5.73 22.30
N ILE A 169 -3.00 6.81 21.60
CA ILE A 169 -2.07 7.90 21.27
C ILE A 169 -2.07 9.02 22.31
N GLN A 170 -3.00 9.00 23.29
CA GLN A 170 -3.07 10.06 24.30
C GLN A 170 -1.83 10.11 25.18
N GLY A 171 -1.16 8.96 25.40
CA GLY A 171 0.12 8.90 26.12
C GLY A 171 1.34 9.45 25.36
N PHE A 172 1.21 9.78 24.07
CA PHE A 172 2.31 10.26 23.22
C PHE A 172 2.23 11.75 22.86
N THR A 173 1.09 12.39 23.11
CA THR A 173 0.90 13.83 22.89
C THR A 173 0.97 14.57 24.23
N ASN A 174 2.18 15.01 24.60
CA ASN A 174 2.38 16.02 25.65
C ASN A 174 2.18 17.43 25.07
#